data_AF-A0A0M4LCV9-F1
#
_entry.id   AF-A0A0M4LCV9-F1
#
_cell.length_a   1.000
_cell.length_b   1.000
_cell.length_c   1.000
_cell.angle_alpha   90.00
_cell.angle_beta   90.00
_cell.angle_gamma   90.00
#
_symmetry.space_group_name_H-M   'P 1'
#
loop_
_entity.id
_entity.type
_entity.pdbx_description
1 polymer ?
#
loop_
_entity_poly.entity_id
_entity_poly.type
_entity_poly.pdbx_seq_one_letter_code
_entity_poly.pdbx_strand_id
1 'polypeptide(L)'
;MSLREAIELENPGALSASRNALVDRWIFLPPDKRTALRLAFIEWLSCSEPDFLTGLPDYNYEKSLFPELFAFLTSNAEIDTTVRFVLGWMSKEFPWCCGCGPTIWESVGHRLWSEFEASGDLDISEFSDDSEYGVYFTHIYTSIQKKRLPDTRD
;
A
#
# COMPACT_ATOMS: atom_id res chain seq x y z
N MET A 1 -8.31 -7.33 -24.61
CA MET A 1 -7.25 -6.31 -24.58
C MET A 1 -7.61 -4.95 -25.22
N SER A 2 -8.89 -4.54 -25.35
CA SER A 2 -9.38 -3.40 -26.14
C SER A 2 -9.76 -2.20 -25.27
N LEU A 3 -10.08 -1.06 -25.89
CA LEU A 3 -10.68 0.13 -25.26
C LEU A 3 -11.92 -0.18 -24.39
N ARG A 4 -12.53 -1.38 -24.49
CA ARG A 4 -13.58 -1.87 -23.58
C ARG A 4 -13.08 -2.39 -22.24
N GLU A 5 -11.85 -2.87 -22.09
CA GLU A 5 -11.28 -3.12 -20.75
C GLU A 5 -10.80 -1.80 -20.11
N ALA A 6 -10.56 -0.77 -20.93
CA ALA A 6 -10.45 0.61 -20.45
C ALA A 6 -11.80 1.22 -19.99
N ILE A 7 -12.91 0.48 -20.04
CA ILE A 7 -14.21 0.86 -19.45
C ILE A 7 -14.34 0.34 -18.00
N GLU A 8 -13.53 -0.61 -17.55
CA GLU A 8 -13.47 -0.98 -16.11
C GLU A 8 -12.73 0.08 -15.26
N LEU A 9 -12.19 1.11 -15.91
CA LEU A 9 -11.78 2.39 -15.32
C LEU A 9 -12.95 3.26 -14.82
N GLU A 10 -14.22 2.84 -14.94
CA GLU A 10 -15.40 3.63 -14.54
C GLU A 10 -16.21 2.97 -13.42
N ASN A 11 -15.60 2.76 -12.26
CA ASN A 11 -16.38 2.84 -11.03
C ASN A 11 -15.57 3.56 -9.96
N PRO A 12 -15.52 4.91 -9.96
CA PRO A 12 -14.98 5.67 -8.83
C PRO A 12 -15.61 5.24 -7.48
N GLY A 13 -16.78 4.58 -7.49
CA GLY A 13 -17.36 3.96 -6.31
C GLY A 13 -16.72 2.66 -5.82
N ALA A 14 -15.92 1.95 -6.62
CA ALA A 14 -15.35 0.65 -6.23
C ALA A 14 -14.30 0.79 -5.11
N LEU A 15 -13.37 1.73 -5.24
CA LEU A 15 -12.37 2.00 -4.21
C LEU A 15 -13.02 2.57 -2.94
N SER A 16 -14.03 3.44 -3.08
CA SER A 16 -14.82 3.96 -1.96
C SER A 16 -15.61 2.87 -1.23
N ALA A 17 -16.28 1.98 -1.96
CA ALA A 17 -16.97 0.83 -1.38
C ALA A 17 -16.00 -0.15 -0.69
N SER A 18 -14.85 -0.40 -1.32
CA SER A 18 -13.76 -1.21 -0.75
C SER A 18 -13.24 -0.60 0.55
N ARG A 19 -12.96 0.71 0.57
CA ARG A 19 -12.55 1.44 1.77
C ARG A 19 -13.57 1.29 2.90
N ASN A 20 -14.85 1.55 2.62
CA ASN A 20 -15.90 1.48 3.63
C ASN A 20 -16.03 0.07 4.21
N ALA A 21 -16.02 -0.97 3.36
CA ALA A 21 -16.07 -2.36 3.81
C ALA A 21 -14.85 -2.73 4.68
N LEU A 22 -13.66 -2.24 4.33
CA LEU A 22 -12.45 -2.46 5.11
C LEU A 22 -12.46 -1.69 6.44
N VAL A 23 -12.96 -0.45 6.47
CA VAL A 23 -13.13 0.34 7.69
C VAL A 23 -14.13 -0.33 8.64
N ASP A 24 -15.29 -0.78 8.12
CA ASP A 24 -16.26 -1.53 8.91
C ASP A 24 -15.63 -2.79 9.49
N ARG A 25 -14.89 -3.53 8.67
CA ARG A 25 -14.14 -4.71 9.14
C ARG A 25 -13.13 -4.37 10.23
N TRP A 26 -12.37 -3.29 10.06
CA TRP A 26 -11.39 -2.82 11.04
C TRP A 26 -12.02 -2.44 12.38
N ILE A 27 -13.18 -1.79 12.35
CA ILE A 27 -13.88 -1.34 13.54
C ILE A 27 -14.60 -2.49 14.26
N PHE A 28 -15.25 -3.39 13.51
CA PHE A 28 -16.19 -4.35 14.09
C PHE A 28 -15.63 -5.77 14.24
N LEU A 29 -14.55 -6.12 13.56
CA LEU A 29 -13.90 -7.44 13.66
C LEU A 29 -12.50 -7.32 14.29
N PRO A 30 -11.93 -8.40 14.83
CA PRO A 30 -10.54 -8.39 15.28
C PRO A 30 -9.59 -7.91 14.17
N PRO A 31 -8.69 -6.96 14.48
CA PRO A 31 -7.66 -6.48 13.56
C PRO A 31 -6.85 -7.61 12.91
N ASP A 32 -6.66 -7.54 11.60
CA ASP A 32 -5.84 -8.50 10.86
C ASP A 32 -4.89 -7.80 9.87
N LYS A 33 -3.74 -8.44 9.60
CA LYS A 33 -2.66 -7.92 8.74
C LYS A 33 -3.16 -7.48 7.36
N ARG A 34 -4.01 -8.31 6.74
CA ARG A 34 -4.48 -8.08 5.36
C ARG A 34 -5.39 -6.85 5.29
N THR A 35 -6.33 -6.75 6.22
CA THR A 35 -7.23 -5.59 6.33
C THR A 35 -6.42 -4.31 6.57
N ALA A 36 -5.46 -4.36 7.50
CA ALA A 36 -4.64 -3.20 7.84
C ALA A 36 -3.76 -2.73 6.67
N LEU A 37 -3.10 -3.65 5.94
CA LEU A 37 -2.27 -3.30 4.79
C LEU A 37 -3.09 -2.67 3.66
N ARG A 38 -4.27 -3.23 3.36
CA ARG A 38 -5.15 -2.69 2.33
C ARG A 38 -5.70 -1.32 2.71
N LEU A 39 -6.09 -1.11 3.97
CA LEU A 39 -6.50 0.21 4.44
C LEU A 39 -5.36 1.21 4.38
N ALA A 40 -4.15 0.83 4.82
CA ALA A 40 -2.99 1.72 4.77
C ALA A 40 -2.68 2.15 3.33
N PHE A 41 -2.80 1.23 2.37
CA PHE A 41 -2.68 1.54 0.95
C PHE A 41 -3.77 2.50 0.47
N ILE A 42 -5.04 2.30 0.83
CA ILE A 42 -6.11 3.20 0.41
C ILE A 42 -5.94 4.60 1.01
N GLU A 43 -5.58 4.70 2.29
CA GLU A 43 -5.29 5.99 2.94
C GLU A 43 -4.14 6.71 2.22
N TRP A 44 -3.05 5.99 1.96
CA TRP A 44 -1.91 6.52 1.21
C TRP A 44 -2.27 6.96 -0.21
N LEU A 45 -3.01 6.13 -0.95
CA LEU A 45 -3.43 6.40 -2.33
C LEU A 45 -4.37 7.60 -2.40
N SER A 46 -5.31 7.71 -1.46
CA SER A 46 -6.23 8.84 -1.38
C SER A 46 -5.53 10.17 -1.09
N CYS A 47 -4.35 10.12 -0.46
CA CYS A 47 -3.51 11.29 -0.27
C CYS A 47 -2.62 11.57 -1.49
N SER A 48 -2.19 10.55 -2.23
CA SER A 48 -1.27 10.72 -3.36
C SER A 48 -1.98 11.12 -4.65
N GLU A 49 -3.26 10.78 -4.78
CA GLU A 49 -4.05 10.99 -5.99
C GLU A 49 -5.28 11.87 -5.72
N PRO A 50 -5.71 12.69 -6.69
CA PRO A 50 -6.91 13.52 -6.54
C PRO A 50 -8.21 12.68 -6.49
N ASP A 51 -9.24 13.28 -5.88
CA ASP A 51 -10.56 12.68 -5.67
C ASP A 51 -11.23 12.15 -6.96
N PHE A 52 -11.09 12.86 -8.08
CA PHE A 52 -11.68 12.46 -9.35
C PHE A 52 -11.06 11.19 -9.95
N LEU A 53 -9.84 10.81 -9.55
CA LEU A 53 -9.20 9.55 -9.96
C LEU A 53 -9.53 8.40 -9.02
N THR A 54 -9.70 8.68 -7.73
CA THR A 54 -9.89 7.66 -6.70
C THR A 54 -11.36 7.42 -6.35
N GLY A 55 -12.23 8.40 -6.61
CA GLY A 55 -13.60 8.45 -6.12
C GLY A 55 -13.74 8.53 -4.59
N LEU A 56 -12.63 8.81 -3.89
CA LEU A 56 -12.58 9.05 -2.45
C LEU A 56 -12.71 10.55 -2.15
N PRO A 57 -13.26 10.94 -0.99
CA PRO A 57 -13.28 12.34 -0.59
C PRO A 57 -11.86 12.89 -0.40
N ASP A 58 -11.71 14.22 -0.45
CA ASP A 58 -10.46 14.92 -0.13
C ASP A 58 -9.81 14.37 1.15
N TYR A 59 -8.51 14.07 1.05
CA TYR A 59 -7.77 13.46 2.14
C TYR A 59 -7.73 14.36 3.37
N ASN A 60 -8.15 13.81 4.51
CA ASN A 60 -8.15 14.50 5.78
C ASN A 60 -7.08 13.92 6.71
N TYR A 61 -5.98 14.64 6.83
CA TYR A 61 -4.84 14.25 7.68
C TYR A 61 -5.19 14.02 9.14
N GLU A 62 -6.13 14.79 9.71
CA GLU A 62 -6.55 14.64 11.11
C GLU A 62 -7.37 13.37 11.36
N LYS A 63 -8.00 12.84 10.29
CA LYS A 63 -8.82 11.63 10.32
C LYS A 63 -8.13 10.42 9.69
N SER A 64 -6.87 10.57 9.29
CA SER A 64 -6.11 9.48 8.67
C SER A 64 -5.98 8.31 9.64
N LEU A 65 -6.27 7.11 9.14
CA LEU A 65 -6.04 5.88 9.89
C LEU A 65 -4.59 5.39 9.78
N PHE A 66 -3.78 5.98 8.89
CA PHE A 66 -2.45 5.47 8.56
C PHE A 66 -1.54 5.29 9.80
N PRO A 67 -1.43 6.24 10.75
CA PRO A 67 -0.57 6.07 11.92
C PRO A 67 -1.01 4.90 12.84
N GLU A 68 -2.32 4.69 12.99
CA GLU A 68 -2.88 3.58 13.77
C GLU A 68 -2.60 2.24 13.09
N LEU A 69 -2.85 2.16 11.79
CA LEU A 69 -2.60 0.98 10.97
C LEU A 69 -1.11 0.62 10.97
N PHE A 70 -0.24 1.63 10.83
CA PHE A 70 1.20 1.46 10.94
C PHE A 70 1.59 0.87 12.30
N ALA A 71 1.11 1.47 13.40
CA ALA A 71 1.42 1.00 14.75
C ALA A 71 0.99 -0.46 14.95
N PHE A 72 -0.19 -0.85 14.46
CA PHE A 72 -0.65 -2.24 14.48
C PHE A 72 0.28 -3.17 13.69
N LEU A 73 0.57 -2.81 12.43
CA LEU A 73 1.38 -3.63 11.51
C LEU A 73 2.83 -3.80 11.99
N THR A 74 3.36 -2.83 12.74
CA THR A 74 4.74 -2.87 13.27
C THR A 74 4.81 -3.22 14.77
N SER A 75 3.70 -3.65 15.39
CA SER A 75 3.65 -3.91 16.83
C SER A 75 4.41 -5.17 17.27
N ASN A 76 4.64 -6.10 16.34
CA ASN A 76 5.38 -7.33 16.62
C ASN A 76 6.89 -7.09 16.71
N ALA A 77 7.58 -7.86 17.55
CA ALA A 77 9.03 -7.80 17.70
C ALA A 77 9.77 -8.08 16.38
N GLU A 78 9.21 -8.95 15.54
CA GLU A 78 9.64 -9.18 14.17
C GLU A 78 8.55 -8.71 13.22
N ILE A 79 8.91 -7.73 12.37
CA ILE A 79 8.01 -7.20 11.34
C ILE A 79 8.02 -8.16 10.16
N ASP A 80 6.83 -8.50 9.67
CA ASP A 80 6.62 -9.35 8.51
C ASP A 80 7.24 -8.74 7.23
N THR A 81 7.84 -9.56 6.36
CA THR A 81 8.54 -9.10 5.14
C THR A 81 7.61 -8.34 4.19
N THR A 82 6.36 -8.78 4.04
CA THR A 82 5.35 -8.10 3.23
C THR A 82 5.01 -6.74 3.83
N VAL A 83 4.93 -6.65 5.17
CA VAL A 83 4.74 -5.37 5.86
C VAL A 83 5.93 -4.43 5.63
N ARG A 84 7.18 -4.91 5.76
CA ARG A 84 8.37 -4.10 5.48
C ARG A 84 8.39 -3.58 4.05
N PHE A 85 8.06 -4.42 3.08
CA PHE A 85 8.00 -4.04 1.67
C PHE A 85 6.94 -2.96 1.43
N VAL A 86 5.70 -3.22 1.85
CA VAL A 86 4.55 -2.34 1.57
C VAL A 86 4.70 -0.99 2.27
N LEU A 87 4.90 -1.00 3.59
CA LEU A 87 5.04 0.24 4.36
C LEU A 87 6.35 0.96 4.00
N GLY A 88 7.44 0.21 3.79
CA GLY A 88 8.71 0.76 3.35
C GLY A 88 8.61 1.48 2.01
N TRP A 89 7.95 0.87 1.01
CA TRP A 89 7.72 1.49 -0.29
C TRP A 89 6.90 2.77 -0.16
N MET A 90 5.72 2.70 0.46
CA MET A 90 4.82 3.84 0.60
C MET A 90 5.47 5.02 1.32
N SER A 91 6.14 4.76 2.46
CA SER A 91 6.77 5.80 3.26
C SER A 91 8.07 6.33 2.67
N LYS A 92 8.77 5.55 1.83
CA LYS A 92 9.97 6.01 1.12
C LYS A 92 9.63 6.89 -0.08
N GLU A 93 8.68 6.47 -0.91
CA GLU A 93 8.38 7.16 -2.17
C GLU A 93 7.48 8.39 -1.95
N PHE A 94 6.50 8.30 -1.04
CA PHE A 94 5.55 9.37 -0.76
C PHE A 94 5.31 9.51 0.76
N PRO A 95 6.33 9.94 1.54
CA PRO A 95 6.26 10.03 3.00
C PRO A 95 5.14 10.94 3.51
N TRP A 96 4.77 11.99 2.77
CA TRP A 96 3.68 12.90 3.15
C TRP A 96 2.31 12.22 3.14
N CYS A 97 2.13 11.14 2.37
CA CYS A 97 0.87 10.39 2.31
C CYS A 97 0.66 9.45 3.50
N CYS A 98 1.67 9.29 4.37
CA CYS A 98 1.62 8.40 5.53
C CYS A 98 1.10 9.09 6.81
N GLY A 99 0.79 10.39 6.75
CA GLY A 99 0.26 11.17 7.88
C GLY A 99 0.90 12.55 8.01
N CYS A 100 0.60 13.25 9.11
CA CYS A 100 1.12 14.60 9.36
C CYS A 100 2.65 14.62 9.54
N GLY A 101 3.36 15.21 8.58
CA GLY A 101 4.78 15.55 8.70
C GLY A 101 5.73 14.55 8.00
N PRO A 102 6.48 14.97 6.96
CA PRO A 102 7.25 14.05 6.11
C PRO A 102 8.46 13.40 6.81
N THR A 103 9.06 14.08 7.80
CA THR A 103 10.40 13.73 8.33
C THR A 103 10.45 12.39 9.06
N ILE A 104 9.39 12.04 9.79
CA ILE A 104 9.32 10.76 10.51
C ILE A 104 9.14 9.62 9.51
N TRP A 105 8.24 9.79 8.54
CA TRP A 105 7.90 8.76 7.58
C TRP A 105 9.01 8.49 6.58
N GLU A 106 9.78 9.50 6.19
CA GLU A 106 10.95 9.32 5.33
C GLU A 106 12.00 8.41 5.99
N SER A 107 12.33 8.68 7.24
CA SER A 107 13.28 7.85 8.01
C SER A 107 12.76 6.42 8.20
N VAL A 108 11.46 6.27 8.49
CA VAL A 108 10.79 4.97 8.60
C VAL A 108 10.82 4.21 7.27
N GLY A 109 10.51 4.88 6.17
CA GLY A 109 10.50 4.32 4.82
C GLY A 109 11.87 3.79 4.43
N HIS A 110 12.91 4.60 4.61
CA HIS A 110 14.29 4.16 4.34
C HIS A 110 14.69 2.95 5.19
N ARG A 111 14.35 2.94 6.48
CA ARG A 111 14.66 1.82 7.37
C ARG A 111 13.95 0.53 6.93
N LEU A 112 12.62 0.56 6.82
CA LEU A 112 11.83 -0.62 6.45
C LEU A 112 12.18 -1.14 5.06
N TRP A 113 12.43 -0.23 4.11
CA TRP A 113 12.89 -0.59 2.78
C TRP A 113 14.24 -1.31 2.83
N SER A 114 15.22 -0.74 3.53
CA SER A 114 16.55 -1.35 3.66
C SER A 114 16.49 -2.72 4.33
N GLU A 115 15.67 -2.85 5.38
CA GLU A 115 15.41 -4.14 6.04
C GLU A 115 14.76 -5.15 5.08
N PHE A 116 13.80 -4.73 4.25
CA PHE A 116 13.20 -5.57 3.21
C PHE A 116 14.27 -6.05 2.21
N GLU A 117 15.08 -5.13 1.67
CA GLU A 117 16.12 -5.46 0.69
C GLU A 117 17.15 -6.45 1.25
N ALA A 118 17.40 -6.42 2.56
CA ALA A 118 18.27 -7.37 3.25
C ALA A 118 17.59 -8.72 3.56
N SER A 119 16.27 -8.72 3.84
CA SER A 119 15.53 -9.91 4.27
C SER A 119 15.19 -10.91 3.15
N GLY A 120 15.28 -10.48 1.89
CA GLY A 120 15.08 -11.35 0.73
C GLY A 120 13.67 -11.27 0.12
N ASP A 121 13.33 -12.31 -0.66
CA ASP A 121 12.19 -12.31 -1.56
C ASP A 121 10.83 -12.36 -0.85
N LEU A 122 9.83 -11.80 -1.53
CA LEU A 122 8.45 -11.71 -1.08
C LEU A 122 7.64 -12.87 -1.67
N ASP A 123 6.78 -13.49 -0.86
CA ASP A 123 5.77 -14.41 -1.36
C ASP A 123 4.68 -13.63 -2.10
N ILE A 124 4.79 -13.56 -3.43
CA ILE A 124 3.86 -12.83 -4.28
C ILE A 124 2.41 -13.33 -4.17
N SER A 125 2.20 -14.55 -3.66
CA SER A 125 0.84 -15.06 -3.41
C SER A 125 0.09 -14.23 -2.36
N GLU A 126 0.80 -13.47 -1.51
CA GLU A 126 0.18 -12.50 -0.60
C GLU A 126 -0.56 -11.36 -1.32
N PHE A 127 -0.19 -11.08 -2.57
CA PHE A 127 -0.81 -10.07 -3.44
C PHE A 127 -1.71 -10.66 -4.53
N SER A 128 -2.03 -11.96 -4.46
CA SER A 128 -2.78 -12.68 -5.49
C SER A 128 -4.27 -12.30 -5.61
N ASP A 129 -4.71 -11.29 -4.87
CA ASP A 129 -6.07 -10.77 -5.01
C ASP A 129 -6.15 -9.77 -6.17
N ASP A 130 -7.29 -9.74 -6.85
CA ASP A 130 -7.57 -8.77 -7.93
C ASP A 130 -7.90 -7.37 -7.39
N SER A 131 -7.54 -7.06 -6.14
CA SER A 131 -7.75 -5.71 -5.60
C SER A 131 -6.69 -4.74 -6.12
N GLU A 132 -6.99 -3.45 -6.09
CA GLU A 132 -6.06 -2.40 -6.49
C GLU A 132 -4.75 -2.48 -5.71
N TYR A 133 -4.82 -2.87 -4.43
CA TYR A 133 -3.66 -3.15 -3.58
C TYR A 133 -2.79 -4.28 -4.14
N GLY A 134 -3.39 -5.43 -4.45
CA GLY A 134 -2.68 -6.61 -4.96
C GLY A 134 -2.04 -6.34 -6.31
N VAL A 135 -2.79 -5.73 -7.23
CA VAL A 135 -2.32 -5.34 -8.56
C VAL A 135 -1.16 -4.35 -8.47
N TYR A 136 -1.29 -3.31 -7.63
CA TYR A 136 -0.26 -2.28 -7.46
C TYR A 136 1.05 -2.88 -6.95
N PHE A 137 1.02 -3.59 -5.82
CA PHE A 137 2.24 -4.10 -5.20
C PHE A 137 2.88 -5.27 -5.98
N THR A 138 2.08 -6.07 -6.68
CA THR A 138 2.59 -7.04 -7.67
C THR A 138 3.40 -6.35 -8.76
N HIS A 139 2.89 -5.24 -9.31
CA HIS A 139 3.57 -4.47 -10.35
C HIS A 139 4.88 -3.85 -9.83
N ILE A 140 4.86 -3.23 -8.64
CA ILE A 140 6.04 -2.65 -8.01
C ILE A 140 7.11 -3.71 -7.77
N TYR A 141 6.75 -4.83 -7.13
CA TYR A 141 7.68 -5.91 -6.83
C TYR A 141 8.33 -6.48 -8.10
N THR A 142 7.52 -6.79 -9.11
CA THR A 142 8.01 -7.30 -10.39
C THR A 142 8.96 -6.32 -11.09
N SER A 143 8.66 -5.03 -11.02
CA SER A 143 9.50 -3.98 -11.61
C SER A 143 10.86 -3.85 -10.93
N ILE A 144 10.91 -4.03 -9.61
CA ILE A 144 12.15 -4.03 -8.85
C ILE A 144 12.99 -5.27 -9.18
N GLN A 145 12.37 -6.45 -9.24
CA GLN A 145 13.09 -7.69 -9.57
C GLN A 145 13.70 -7.65 -10.98
N LYS A 146 12.98 -7.08 -11.96
CA LYS A 146 13.53 -6.84 -13.31
C LYS A 146 14.77 -5.94 -13.31
N LYS A 147 14.82 -4.93 -12.44
CA LYS A 147 16.00 -4.04 -12.33
C LYS A 147 17.20 -4.70 -11.66
N ARG A 148 16.96 -5.73 -10.82
CA ARG A 148 18.01 -6.48 -10.11
C ARG A 148 18.68 -7.54 -10.99
N LEU A 149 17.99 -8.02 -12.03
CA LEU A 149 18.58 -8.91 -13.02
C LEU A 149 19.44 -8.07 -13.99
N PRO A 150 20.77 -8.28 -14.05
CA PRO A 150 21.58 -7.64 -15.07
C PRO A 150 21.07 -8.06 -16.45
N ASP A 151 21.06 -7.13 -17.41
CA ASP A 151 20.72 -7.38 -18.82
C ASP A 151 21.75 -8.37 -19.37
N THR A 152 21.52 -9.67 -19.19
CA THR A 152 22.32 -10.75 -19.79
C THR A 152 21.99 -10.81 -21.28
N ARG A 153 22.47 -9.79 -22.00
CA ARG A 153 22.63 -9.85 -23.45
C ARG A 153 24.07 -10.23 -23.73
N ASP A 154 24.27 -11.53 -23.90
CA ASP A 154 25.39 -12.08 -24.66
C ASP A 154 25.16 -11.84 -26.17
#